data_AF-A0A5C7ARN4-F1
#
_entry.id   AF-A0A5C7ARN4-F1
#
_cell.length_a   1.000
_cell.length_b   1.000
_cell.length_c   1.000
_cell.angle_alpha   90.00
_cell.angle_beta   90.00
_cell.angle_gamma   90.00
#
_symmetry.space_group_name_H-M   'P 1'
#
loop_
_entity.id
_entity.type
_entity.pdbx_description
1 polymer ?
#
loop_
_entity_poly.entity_id
_entity_poly.type
_entity_poly.pdbx_seq_one_letter_code
_entity_poly.pdbx_strand_id
1 'polypeptide(L)'
;MEVLRTAILDMLRRKKAEPFSLSEVVQQMYPEDWEQFLEELNKVALELQDEGLLSIAYDKQQNSSDASTSSTLIISPPIKP
;
A
#
# COMPACT_ATOMS: atom_id res chain seq x y z
N MET A 1 10.47 4.26 8.12
CA MET A 1 10.45 3.43 9.34
C MET A 1 10.49 1.94 9.00
N GLU A 2 11.19 1.09 9.78
CA GLU A 2 11.16 -0.38 9.58
C GLU A 2 9.79 -1.02 9.89
N VAL A 3 8.98 -0.36 10.72
CA VAL A 3 7.68 -0.86 11.18
C VAL A 3 6.67 -0.96 10.02
N LEU A 4 6.54 0.08 9.20
CA LEU A 4 5.64 0.11 8.04
C LEU A 4 6.03 -0.95 6.99
N ARG A 5 7.33 -1.06 6.73
CA ARG A 5 7.89 -2.08 5.83
C ARG A 5 7.51 -3.49 6.27
N THR A 6 7.71 -3.77 7.57
CA THR A 6 7.40 -5.07 8.15
C THR A 6 5.90 -5.34 8.10
N ALA A 7 5.06 -4.34 8.36
CA ALA A 7 3.61 -4.48 8.32
C ALA A 7 3.08 -4.80 6.92
N ILE A 8 3.59 -4.14 5.87
CA ILE A 8 3.22 -4.43 4.47
C ILE A 8 3.57 -5.87 4.12
N LEU A 9 4.79 -6.31 4.43
CA LEU A 9 5.25 -7.67 4.12
C LEU A 9 4.53 -8.74 4.95
N ASP A 10 4.22 -8.45 6.22
CA ASP A 10 3.45 -9.35 7.08
C ASP A 10 2.02 -9.50 6.56
N MET A 11 1.38 -8.41 6.13
CA MET A 11 0.05 -8.47 5.55
C MET A 11 0.04 -9.22 4.22
N LEU A 12 1.06 -9.05 3.38
CA LEU A 12 1.25 -9.81 2.15
C LEU A 12 1.37 -11.32 2.41
N ARG A 13 2.06 -11.71 3.49
CA ARG A 13 2.15 -13.11 3.94
C ARG A 13 0.80 -13.63 4.44
N ARG A 14 0.08 -12.85 5.24
CA ARG A 14 -1.22 -13.23 5.81
C ARG A 14 -2.30 -13.41 4.75
N LYS A 15 -2.36 -12.49 3.77
CA LYS A 15 -3.33 -12.51 2.67
C LYS A 15 -2.99 -13.51 1.56
N LYS A 16 -1.95 -14.34 1.72
CA LYS A 16 -1.59 -15.43 0.79
C LYS A 16 -1.62 -15.00 -0.68
N ALA A 17 -1.00 -13.87 -0.99
CA ALA A 17 -0.94 -13.30 -2.33
C ALA A 17 -2.24 -12.64 -2.87
N GLU A 18 -3.26 -12.43 -2.05
CA GLU A 18 -4.38 -11.56 -2.44
C GLU A 18 -3.97 -10.08 -2.43
N PRO A 19 -4.40 -9.30 -3.45
CA PRO A 19 -4.16 -7.87 -3.47
C PRO A 19 -4.86 -7.14 -2.32
N PHE A 20 -4.24 -6.10 -1.78
CA PHE A 20 -4.80 -5.30 -0.69
C PHE A 20 -4.42 -3.83 -0.78
N SER A 21 -5.21 -2.97 -0.13
CA SER A 21 -4.94 -1.53 -0.13
C SER A 21 -3.90 -1.17 0.92
N LEU A 22 -3.02 -0.24 0.58
CA LEU A 22 -2.02 0.29 1.52
C LEU A 22 -2.65 0.93 2.77
N SER A 23 -3.76 1.66 2.61
CA SER A 23 -4.53 2.22 3.73
C SER A 23 -4.98 1.16 4.74
N GLU A 24 -5.27 -0.05 4.28
CA GLU A 24 -5.70 -1.18 5.12
C GLU A 24 -4.58 -1.61 6.09
N VAL A 25 -3.30 -1.52 5.66
CA VAL A 25 -2.12 -1.84 6.50
C VAL A 25 -2.03 -0.89 7.67
N VAL A 26 -2.11 0.42 7.39
CA VAL A 26 -1.92 1.44 8.41
C VAL A 26 -3.14 1.57 9.30
N GLN A 27 -4.36 1.42 8.78
CA GLN A 27 -5.57 1.40 9.61
C GLN A 27 -5.53 0.27 10.65
N GLN A 28 -4.91 -0.88 10.32
CA GLN A 28 -4.75 -1.97 11.28
C GLN A 28 -3.76 -1.62 12.41
N MET A 29 -2.77 -0.77 12.15
CA MET A 29 -1.75 -0.38 13.13
C MET A 29 -2.11 0.87 13.93
N TYR A 30 -2.63 1.88 13.25
CA TYR A 30 -2.88 3.24 13.73
C TYR A 30 -4.25 3.71 13.24
N PRO A 31 -5.36 3.19 13.80
CA PRO A 31 -6.71 3.50 13.33
C PRO A 31 -7.10 4.98 13.46
N GLU A 32 -6.46 5.74 14.34
CA GLU A 32 -6.78 7.16 14.58
C GLU A 32 -5.98 8.11 13.67
N ASP A 33 -4.69 7.81 13.41
CA ASP A 33 -3.75 8.72 12.73
C ASP A 33 -3.30 8.21 11.35
N TRP A 34 -4.00 7.23 10.77
CA TRP A 34 -3.56 6.54 9.55
C TRP A 34 -3.28 7.46 8.35
N GLU A 35 -4.02 8.55 8.21
CA GLU A 35 -3.84 9.52 7.10
C GLU A 35 -2.44 10.15 7.10
N GLN A 36 -1.87 10.40 8.29
CA GLN A 36 -0.54 11.02 8.42
C GLN A 36 0.57 10.09 7.90
N PHE A 37 0.34 8.79 7.93
CA PHE A 37 1.32 7.80 7.50
C PHE A 37 1.17 7.42 6.03
N LEU A 38 0.12 7.85 5.32
CA LEU A 38 -0.08 7.49 3.91
C LEU A 38 1.10 7.93 3.03
N GLU A 39 1.65 9.12 3.26
CA GLU A 39 2.78 9.62 2.46
C GLU A 39 4.04 8.77 2.70
N GLU A 40 4.36 8.46 3.96
CA GLU A 40 5.52 7.62 4.28
C GLU A 40 5.31 6.19 3.79
N LEU A 41 4.10 5.66 3.95
CA LEU A 41 3.73 4.32 3.53
C LEU A 41 3.81 4.16 2.01
N ASN A 42 3.39 5.18 1.25
CA ASN A 42 3.56 5.20 -0.21
C ASN A 42 5.04 5.16 -0.60
N LYS A 43 5.91 5.92 0.10
CA LYS A 43 7.37 5.89 -0.12
C LYS A 43 7.94 4.49 0.15
N VAL A 44 7.61 3.90 1.30
CA VAL A 44 8.07 2.55 1.67
C VAL A 44 7.58 1.49 0.69
N ALA A 45 6.34 1.59 0.21
CA ALA A 45 5.81 0.67 -0.78
C ALA A 45 6.59 0.77 -2.10
N LEU A 46 6.86 1.99 -2.57
CA LEU A 46 7.64 2.23 -3.79
C LEU A 46 9.07 1.69 -3.66
N GLU A 47 9.71 1.86 -2.50
CA GLU A 47 11.01 1.24 -2.20
C GLU A 47 10.94 -0.30 -2.29
N LEU A 48 9.91 -0.91 -1.68
CA LEU A 48 9.70 -2.36 -1.76
C LEU A 48 9.40 -2.86 -3.18
N GLN A 49 8.78 -2.03 -4.02
CA GLN A 49 8.58 -2.33 -5.43
C GLN A 49 9.90 -2.30 -6.21
N ASP A 50 10.75 -1.29 -5.96
CA ASP A 50 12.07 -1.16 -6.58
C ASP A 50 13.00 -2.32 -6.19
N GLU A 51 12.88 -2.80 -4.95
CA GLU A 51 13.55 -4.00 -4.46
C GLU A 51 12.98 -5.31 -5.04
N GLY A 52 11.86 -5.26 -5.78
CA GLY A 52 11.20 -6.43 -6.36
C GLY A 52 10.53 -7.34 -5.33
N LEU A 53 10.19 -6.82 -4.15
CA LEU A 53 9.54 -7.57 -3.07
C LEU A 53 8.01 -7.56 -3.17
N LEU A 54 7.43 -6.59 -3.89
CA LEU A 54 6.00 -6.48 -4.15
C LEU A 54 5.72 -5.77 -5.48
N SER A 55 4.46 -5.74 -5.89
CA SER A 55 3.98 -4.98 -7.04
C SER A 55 2.88 -4.01 -6.63
N ILE A 56 2.96 -2.77 -7.13
CA ILE A 56 1.97 -1.71 -6.88
C ILE A 56 1.12 -1.51 -8.13
N ALA A 57 -0.20 -1.55 -7.95
CA ALA A 57 -1.17 -1.12 -8.94
C ALA A 57 -1.92 0.12 -8.46
N TYR A 58 -2.19 1.04 -9.36
CA TYR A 58 -3.00 2.23 -9.08
C TYR A 58 -4.45 1.89 -9.42
N ASP A 59 -5.33 1.91 -8.43
CA ASP A 59 -6.76 1.82 -8.71
C ASP A 59 -7.23 3.18 -9.27
N LYS A 60 -7.33 3.26 -10.60
CA LYS A 60 -7.91 4.42 -11.27
C LYS A 60 -9.43 4.34 -11.12
N GLN A 61 -9.96 4.79 -9.99
CA GLN A 61 -11.32 5.31 -9.98
C GLN A 61 -11.34 6.66 -10.72
N GLN A 62 -11.32 6.60 -12.06
CA GLN A 62 -11.72 7.74 -12.88
C GLN A 62 -13.25 7.82 -12.85
N ASN A 63 -13.80 8.54 -11.87
CA ASN A 63 -15.13 9.09 -12.02
C ASN A 63 -15.10 10.57 -11.66
N SER A 64 -15.11 11.38 -12.73
CA SER A 64 -15.64 12.75 -12.82
C SER A 64 -15.59 13.63 -11.57
N SER A 65 -14.78 14.68 -11.68
CA SER A 65 -15.09 16.02 -11.18
C SER A 65 -15.24 16.17 -9.65
N ASP A 66 -14.16 15.94 -8.89
CA ASP A 66 -13.86 16.77 -7.71
C ASP A 66 -12.41 16.56 -7.27
N ALA A 67 -11.73 17.66 -6.95
CA ALA A 67 -10.33 17.71 -6.63
C ALA A 67 -10.03 17.11 -5.24
N SER A 68 -10.00 15.78 -5.14
CA SER A 68 -9.34 15.01 -4.07
C SER A 68 -9.35 13.52 -4.41
N THR A 69 -8.70 13.14 -5.52
CA THR A 69 -8.46 11.73 -5.84
C THR A 69 -7.36 11.18 -4.92
N SER A 70 -7.77 10.72 -3.73
CA SER A 70 -6.96 9.82 -2.90
C SER A 70 -6.74 8.54 -3.69
N SER A 71 -5.66 8.54 -4.47
CA SER A 71 -5.28 7.43 -5.35
C SER A 71 -4.93 6.24 -4.45
N THR A 72 -5.82 5.27 -4.38
CA THR A 72 -5.60 4.08 -3.55
C THR A 72 -4.60 3.19 -4.24
N LEU A 73 -3.48 2.94 -3.55
CA LEU A 73 -2.45 2.03 -4.02
C LEU A 73 -2.77 0.60 -3.58
N ILE A 74 -2.83 -0.29 -4.56
CA ILE A 74 -3.08 -1.72 -4.37
C ILE A 74 -1.75 -2.45 -4.39
N ILE A 75 -1.45 -3.17 -3.32
CA ILE A 75 -0.28 -4.02 -3.17
C ILE A 75 -0.64 -5.44 -3.59
N SER A 76 0.25 -6.08 -4.32
CA SER A 76 0.18 -7.48 -4.69
C SER A 76 1.58 -8.10 -4.65
N PRO A 77 1.69 -9.44 -4.71
CA PRO A 77 2.99 -10.11 -4.77
C PRO A 77 3.84 -9.61 -5.94
N PRO A 78 5.17 -9.75 -5.85
CA PRO A 78 6.04 -9.36 -6.93
C PRO A 78 5.72 -10.21 -8.15
N ILE A 79 5.46 -9.54 -9.28
CA ILE A 79 5.28 -10.19 -10.57
C ILE A 79 6.68 -10.64 -10.97
N LYS A 80 6.98 -11.92 -10.78
CA LYS A 80 8.25 -12.53 -11.17
C LYS A 80 8.44 -12.30 -12.69
N PRO A 81 9.59 -11.78 -13.15
CA PRO A 81 9.92 -11.80 -14.58
C PRO A 81 10.08 -13.23 -15.10
#